data_AF-A0A7L4ZQ07-F1
#
_entry.id   AF-A0A7L4ZQ07-F1
#
_cell.length_a   1.000
_cell.length_b   1.000
_cell.length_c   1.000
_cell.angle_alpha   90.00
_cell.angle_beta   90.00
_cell.angle_gamma   90.00
#
_symmetry.space_group_name_H-M   'P 1'
#
loop_
_entity.id
_entity.type
_entity.pdbx_description
1 polymer ?
#
loop_
_entity_poly.entity_id
_entity_poly.type
_entity_poly.pdbx_seq_one_letter_code
_entity_poly.pdbx_strand_id
1 'polypeptide(L)'
;MKLFGLGTVALYSFPSMAFNTQKSDTLELIGKGNPTVFGNGFSLRKEAYDAFVKMTAAAAKDGIEIHPVSSYRNYAHQNRIWERKYKRFTKQGLSPIKAIEKIIAYSTIPGTSRHHWATDIDIIDKSASYSGDVLVPEKFHGDGPFCKLREWLETNANTYDFYIVYTDDAHRKGFEYEPWHYSYAPLSKPMLKEYRKLDIKKMLQAEKLMGSEHFDENFINSYIKENILDINPELL
;
A
#
# COMPACT_ATOMS: atom_id res chain seq x y z
N MET A 1 -3.61 -55.66 -46.31
CA MET A 1 -2.75 -54.47 -46.38
C MET A 1 -3.38 -53.40 -45.48
N LYS A 2 -2.55 -52.77 -44.65
CA LYS A 2 -2.77 -51.81 -43.54
C LYS A 2 -3.84 -50.73 -43.84
N LEU A 3 -4.77 -50.30 -42.95
CA LEU A 3 -4.78 -49.71 -41.58
C LEU A 3 -4.97 -48.17 -41.60
N PHE A 4 -5.70 -47.66 -40.59
CA PHE A 4 -5.90 -46.26 -40.10
C PHE A 4 -7.03 -45.43 -40.75
N GLY A 5 -7.94 -44.73 -40.04
CA GLY A 5 -8.09 -44.44 -38.60
C GLY A 5 -7.94 -42.94 -38.28
N LEU A 6 -8.95 -42.37 -37.59
CA LEU A 6 -8.99 -41.07 -36.87
C LEU A 6 -8.94 -39.78 -37.71
N GLY A 7 -9.56 -38.66 -37.34
CA GLY A 7 -10.33 -38.27 -36.16
C GLY A 7 -10.58 -36.75 -36.28
N THR A 8 -11.79 -36.29 -36.01
CA THR A 8 -12.16 -34.86 -36.07
C THR A 8 -11.53 -34.12 -34.89
N VAL A 9 -10.59 -33.22 -35.19
CA VAL A 9 -10.02 -32.29 -34.20
C VAL A 9 -11.03 -31.17 -33.96
N ALA A 10 -11.70 -31.20 -32.82
CA ALA A 10 -12.41 -30.03 -32.28
C ALA A 10 -11.37 -29.07 -31.70
N LEU A 11 -11.11 -27.96 -32.39
CA LEU A 11 -10.31 -26.85 -31.89
C LEU A 11 -11.14 -26.12 -30.81
N TYR A 12 -10.92 -26.47 -29.55
CA TYR A 12 -11.37 -25.66 -28.42
C TYR A 12 -10.50 -24.40 -28.33
N SER A 13 -10.99 -23.30 -28.88
CA SER A 13 -10.40 -21.97 -28.72
C SER A 13 -10.86 -21.31 -27.42
N PHE A 14 -10.13 -21.57 -26.33
CA PHE A 14 -10.04 -20.65 -25.19
C PHE A 14 -8.57 -20.63 -24.73
N PRO A 15 -7.89 -19.46 -24.73
CA PRO A 15 -7.95 -18.58 -23.56
C PRO A 15 -7.65 -17.09 -23.88
N SER A 16 -8.64 -16.27 -24.20
CA SER A 16 -8.45 -14.81 -24.27
C SER A 16 -8.88 -14.10 -22.98
N MET A 17 -9.87 -14.62 -22.26
CA MET A 17 -10.34 -14.01 -20.99
C MET A 17 -9.35 -14.16 -19.84
N ALA A 18 -8.83 -15.37 -19.59
CA ALA A 18 -7.92 -15.63 -18.45
C ALA A 18 -6.60 -14.84 -18.54
N PHE A 19 -6.10 -14.63 -19.76
CA PHE A 19 -4.88 -13.84 -20.00
C PHE A 19 -5.12 -12.34 -19.80
N ASN A 20 -6.34 -11.86 -20.09
CA ASN A 20 -6.70 -10.45 -19.95
C ASN A 20 -7.03 -10.09 -18.50
N THR A 21 -7.65 -11.00 -17.73
CA THR A 21 -7.88 -10.82 -16.28
C THR A 21 -6.55 -10.79 -15.51
N GLN A 22 -5.64 -11.73 -15.76
CA GLN A 22 -4.34 -11.80 -15.07
C GLN A 22 -3.46 -10.56 -15.33
N LYS A 23 -3.53 -9.98 -16.55
CA LYS A 23 -2.83 -8.73 -16.89
C LYS A 23 -3.47 -7.52 -16.20
N SER A 24 -4.80 -7.46 -16.10
CA SER A 24 -5.51 -6.41 -15.38
C SER A 24 -5.15 -6.43 -13.89
N ASP A 25 -5.15 -7.61 -13.28
CA ASP A 25 -4.84 -7.81 -11.87
C ASP A 25 -3.40 -7.36 -11.55
N THR A 26 -2.45 -7.69 -12.43
CA THR A 26 -1.05 -7.25 -12.27
C THR A 26 -0.91 -5.73 -12.34
N LEU A 27 -1.63 -5.06 -13.24
CA LEU A 27 -1.58 -3.60 -13.34
C LEU A 27 -2.17 -2.93 -12.11
N GLU A 28 -3.25 -3.46 -11.54
CA GLU A 28 -3.82 -2.95 -10.29
C GLU A 28 -2.83 -3.07 -9.12
N LEU A 29 -2.11 -4.18 -9.02
CA LEU A 29 -1.12 -4.42 -7.97
C LEU A 29 0.04 -3.41 -7.96
N ILE A 30 0.38 -2.85 -9.13
CA ILE A 30 1.40 -1.81 -9.29
C ILE A 30 0.81 -0.40 -9.48
N GLY A 31 -0.49 -0.23 -9.23
CA GLY A 31 -1.18 1.07 -9.32
C GLY A 31 -1.38 1.61 -10.74
N LYS A 32 -1.11 0.83 -11.77
CA LYS A 32 -1.33 1.18 -13.19
C LYS A 32 -2.68 0.68 -13.73
N GLY A 33 -3.44 -0.07 -12.92
CA GLY A 33 -4.81 -0.48 -13.20
C GLY A 33 -5.85 0.50 -12.65
N ASN A 34 -7.13 0.19 -12.86
CA ASN A 34 -8.27 1.03 -12.48
C ASN A 34 -9.28 0.21 -11.65
N PRO A 35 -8.97 -0.11 -10.39
CA PRO A 35 -9.88 -0.87 -9.55
C PRO A 35 -11.18 -0.09 -9.32
N THR A 36 -12.29 -0.81 -9.19
CA THR A 36 -13.55 -0.20 -8.74
C THR A 36 -13.45 0.13 -7.25
N VAL A 37 -13.67 1.39 -6.89
CA VAL A 37 -13.51 1.91 -5.53
C VAL A 37 -14.73 2.70 -5.06
N PHE A 38 -14.89 2.79 -3.75
CA PHE A 38 -16.01 3.40 -3.03
C PHE A 38 -15.51 4.35 -1.94
N GLY A 39 -16.31 5.38 -1.65
CA GLY A 39 -16.00 6.42 -0.66
C GLY A 39 -16.28 7.82 -1.19
N ASN A 40 -16.44 8.78 -0.28
CA ASN A 40 -16.56 10.21 -0.60
C ASN A 40 -15.41 10.96 0.08
N GLY A 41 -14.46 11.47 -0.71
CA GLY A 41 -13.21 12.04 -0.20
C GLY A 41 -12.12 11.00 0.14
N PHE A 42 -12.41 9.71 -0.01
CA PHE A 42 -11.46 8.59 0.07
C PHE A 42 -11.91 7.46 -0.87
N SER A 43 -11.08 6.45 -1.07
CA SER A 43 -11.33 5.39 -2.04
C SER A 43 -10.77 4.05 -1.57
N LEU A 44 -11.68 3.09 -1.34
CA LEU A 44 -11.40 1.71 -0.96
C LEU A 44 -12.16 0.72 -1.85
N ARG A 45 -11.70 -0.53 -1.97
CA ARG A 45 -12.52 -1.62 -2.56
C ARG A 45 -13.76 -1.87 -1.73
N LYS A 46 -14.79 -2.50 -2.32
CA LYS A 46 -16.11 -2.60 -1.70
C LYS A 46 -16.07 -3.23 -0.31
N GLU A 47 -15.42 -4.38 -0.13
CA GLU A 47 -15.38 -5.04 1.18
C GLU A 47 -14.65 -4.20 2.23
N ALA A 48 -13.51 -3.59 1.84
CA ALA A 48 -12.76 -2.70 2.71
C ALA A 48 -13.57 -1.44 3.08
N TYR A 49 -14.31 -0.85 2.13
CA TYR A 49 -15.20 0.28 2.36
C TYR A 49 -16.31 -0.07 3.36
N ASP A 50 -17.00 -1.19 3.16
CA ASP A 50 -18.11 -1.61 4.03
C ASP A 50 -17.61 -1.88 5.47
N ALA A 51 -16.44 -2.51 5.61
CA ALA A 51 -15.79 -2.71 6.91
C ALA A 51 -15.35 -1.38 7.54
N PHE A 52 -14.78 -0.47 6.75
CA PHE A 52 -14.33 0.84 7.22
C PHE A 52 -15.47 1.71 7.72
N VAL A 53 -16.63 1.67 7.05
CA VAL A 53 -17.86 2.36 7.49
C VAL A 53 -18.32 1.83 8.86
N LYS A 54 -18.29 0.51 9.07
CA LYS A 54 -18.65 -0.09 10.37
C LYS A 54 -17.66 0.30 11.46
N MET A 55 -16.36 0.25 11.17
CA MET A 55 -15.30 0.68 12.10
C MET A 55 -15.45 2.15 12.50
N THR A 56 -15.68 3.03 11.53
CA THR A 56 -15.90 4.46 11.76
C THR A 56 -17.16 4.72 12.60
N ALA A 57 -18.26 4.00 12.33
CA ALA A 57 -19.48 4.12 13.11
C ALA A 57 -19.33 3.61 14.56
N ALA A 58 -18.45 2.64 14.81
CA ALA A 58 -18.13 2.19 16.15
C ALA A 58 -17.27 3.21 16.90
N ALA A 59 -16.20 3.71 16.28
CA ALA A 59 -15.34 4.73 16.86
C ALA A 59 -16.11 6.01 17.25
N ALA A 60 -17.09 6.40 16.43
CA ALA A 60 -17.94 7.55 16.71
C ALA A 60 -18.77 7.41 18.00
N LYS A 61 -19.15 6.19 18.40
CA LYS A 61 -19.86 5.94 19.66
C LYS A 61 -18.96 6.16 20.89
N ASP A 62 -17.65 6.02 20.69
CA ASP A 62 -16.63 6.26 21.71
C ASP A 62 -16.04 7.69 21.60
N GLY A 63 -16.69 8.57 20.84
CA GLY A 63 -16.34 9.98 20.72
C GLY A 63 -15.15 10.28 19.80
N ILE A 64 -14.76 9.34 18.94
CA ILE A 64 -13.65 9.49 17.97
C ILE A 64 -14.23 9.68 16.56
N GLU A 65 -13.86 10.78 15.89
CA GLU A 65 -14.28 11.04 14.51
C GLU A 65 -13.17 10.62 13.53
N ILE A 66 -13.17 9.34 13.13
CA ILE A 66 -12.20 8.82 12.16
C ILE A 66 -12.32 9.59 10.84
N HIS A 67 -11.19 10.14 10.37
CA HIS A 67 -11.08 10.86 9.11
C HIS A 67 -9.93 10.31 8.25
N PRO A 68 -10.23 9.85 7.02
CA PRO A 68 -9.21 9.47 6.06
C PRO A 68 -8.38 10.66 5.59
N VAL A 69 -7.05 10.56 5.72
CA VAL A 69 -6.08 11.51 5.15
C VAL A 69 -5.62 11.06 3.76
N SER A 70 -5.46 9.75 3.57
CA SER A 70 -4.97 9.16 2.33
C SER A 70 -5.49 7.72 2.20
N SER A 71 -5.78 7.31 0.97
CA SER A 71 -6.35 5.99 0.61
C SER A 71 -5.86 5.64 -0.79
N TYR A 72 -6.68 5.04 -1.67
CA TYR A 72 -6.22 4.65 -3.01
C TYR A 72 -5.42 5.73 -3.74
N ARG A 73 -4.21 5.35 -4.18
CA ARG A 73 -3.35 6.17 -5.03
C ARG A 73 -2.98 5.36 -6.25
N ASN A 74 -3.22 5.89 -7.44
CA ASN A 74 -2.66 5.31 -8.66
C ASN A 74 -1.15 5.59 -8.76
N TYR A 75 -0.49 4.93 -9.71
CA TYR A 75 0.94 5.04 -9.97
C TYR A 75 1.36 6.49 -10.22
N ALA A 76 0.61 7.23 -11.04
CA ALA A 76 0.92 8.62 -11.37
C ALA A 76 0.88 9.54 -10.14
N HIS A 77 -0.06 9.31 -9.22
CA HIS A 77 -0.09 10.02 -7.94
C HIS A 77 1.14 9.67 -7.09
N GLN A 78 1.45 8.39 -6.92
CA GLN A 78 2.64 7.99 -6.16
C GLN A 78 3.93 8.54 -6.78
N ASN A 79 4.03 8.57 -8.12
CA ASN A 79 5.18 9.16 -8.80
C ASN A 79 5.30 10.66 -8.51
N ARG A 80 4.20 11.44 -8.54
CA ARG A 80 4.25 12.86 -8.16
C ARG A 80 4.76 13.08 -6.72
N ILE A 81 4.38 12.20 -5.78
CA ILE A 81 4.88 12.25 -4.40
C ILE A 81 6.39 11.98 -4.37
N TRP A 82 6.82 10.90 -5.03
CA TRP A 82 8.23 10.52 -5.17
C TRP A 82 9.06 11.66 -5.74
N GLU A 83 8.66 12.16 -6.91
CA GLU A 83 9.35 13.22 -7.62
C GLU A 83 9.49 14.50 -6.80
N ARG A 84 8.40 14.92 -6.14
CA ARG A 84 8.39 16.11 -5.27
C ARG A 84 9.38 15.93 -4.13
N LYS A 85 9.38 14.77 -3.45
CA LYS A 85 10.28 14.53 -2.31
C LYS A 85 11.74 14.45 -2.78
N TYR A 86 12.02 13.75 -3.87
CA TYR A 86 13.37 13.62 -4.43
C TYR A 86 13.96 14.98 -4.83
N LYS A 87 13.22 15.79 -5.60
CA LYS A 87 13.61 17.16 -5.96
C LYS A 87 13.83 18.04 -4.73
N ARG A 88 12.94 17.94 -3.73
CA ARG A 88 13.06 18.73 -2.49
C ARG A 88 14.33 18.39 -1.71
N PHE A 89 14.59 17.10 -1.48
CA PHE A 89 15.72 16.67 -0.66
C PHE A 89 17.06 16.89 -1.34
N THR A 90 17.16 16.64 -2.65
CA THR A 90 18.37 16.96 -3.41
C THR A 90 18.62 18.48 -3.48
N LYS A 91 17.57 19.31 -3.62
CA LYS A 91 17.69 20.77 -3.51
C LYS A 91 18.14 21.24 -2.12
N GLN A 92 17.86 20.48 -1.07
CA GLN A 92 18.35 20.72 0.29
C GLN A 92 19.81 20.26 0.50
N GLY A 93 20.48 19.74 -0.54
CA GLY A 93 21.89 19.34 -0.50
C GLY A 93 22.13 17.87 -0.15
N LEU A 94 21.09 17.05 -0.01
CA LEU A 94 21.27 15.60 0.16
C LEU A 94 21.78 14.98 -1.15
N SER A 95 22.69 14.01 -1.04
CA SER A 95 23.06 13.17 -2.18
C SER A 95 21.84 12.36 -2.67
N PRO A 96 21.79 11.94 -3.94
CA PRO A 96 20.72 11.11 -4.47
C PRO A 96 20.36 9.89 -3.59
N ILE A 97 21.37 9.17 -3.12
CA ILE A 97 21.18 7.98 -2.26
C ILE A 97 20.57 8.40 -0.91
N LYS A 98 21.08 9.46 -0.27
CA LYS A 98 20.51 9.96 1.00
C LYS A 98 19.09 10.51 0.83
N ALA A 99 18.78 11.09 -0.34
CA ALA A 99 17.41 11.50 -0.66
C ALA A 99 16.49 10.29 -0.80
N ILE A 100 16.93 9.21 -1.47
CA ILE A 100 16.19 7.95 -1.62
C ILE A 100 15.93 7.32 -0.24
N GLU A 101 16.98 7.13 0.57
CA GLU A 101 16.88 6.60 1.94
C GLU A 101 15.84 7.39 2.77
N LYS A 102 15.92 8.73 2.71
CA LYS A 102 14.98 9.60 3.42
C LYS A 102 13.54 9.52 2.90
N ILE A 103 13.34 9.21 1.62
CA ILE A 103 11.99 9.01 1.06
C ILE A 103 11.44 7.68 1.55
N ILE A 104 12.22 6.60 1.45
CA ILE A 104 11.75 5.25 1.77
C ILE A 104 11.59 4.97 3.26
N ALA A 105 11.96 5.91 4.14
CA ALA A 105 11.57 5.87 5.54
C ALA A 105 10.03 5.95 5.75
N TYR A 106 9.33 6.76 4.94
CA TYR A 106 7.87 7.02 5.06
C TYR A 106 7.14 7.11 3.70
N SER A 107 7.73 6.58 2.62
CA SER A 107 7.13 6.65 1.29
C SER A 107 7.64 5.57 0.36
N THR A 108 6.71 4.95 -0.35
CA THR A 108 7.01 3.85 -1.25
C THR A 108 7.51 4.37 -2.60
N ILE A 109 8.40 3.60 -3.21
CA ILE A 109 8.72 3.72 -4.64
C ILE A 109 7.43 3.50 -5.46
N PRO A 110 7.14 4.31 -6.50
CA PRO A 110 5.96 4.10 -7.36
C PRO A 110 5.89 2.68 -7.93
N GLY A 111 4.73 2.05 -7.84
CA GLY A 111 4.54 0.64 -8.20
C GLY A 111 4.65 -0.33 -7.03
N THR A 112 5.12 0.12 -5.85
CA THR A 112 5.27 -0.73 -4.66
C THR A 112 4.40 -0.28 -3.48
N SER A 113 3.49 0.68 -3.69
CA SER A 113 2.62 1.18 -2.63
C SER A 113 1.46 0.24 -2.38
N ARG A 114 1.19 -0.11 -1.12
CA ARG A 114 -0.02 -0.85 -0.76
C ARG A 114 -1.30 -0.04 -0.97
N HIS A 115 -1.21 1.29 -0.90
CA HIS A 115 -2.29 2.20 -1.34
C HIS A 115 -2.71 2.00 -2.81
N HIS A 116 -1.92 1.31 -3.65
CA HIS A 116 -2.37 0.91 -4.99
C HIS A 116 -3.51 -0.11 -4.95
N TRP A 117 -3.63 -0.86 -3.85
CA TRP A 117 -4.57 -1.97 -3.73
C TRP A 117 -5.96 -1.53 -3.32
N ALA A 118 -6.11 -0.26 -2.90
CA ALA A 118 -7.34 0.30 -2.34
C ALA A 118 -7.86 -0.50 -1.12
N THR A 119 -6.92 -1.07 -0.36
CA THR A 119 -7.15 -1.78 0.91
C THR A 119 -6.59 -1.05 2.11
N ASP A 120 -5.68 -0.09 1.87
CA ASP A 120 -4.91 0.61 2.88
C ASP A 120 -5.43 2.05 3.02
N ILE A 121 -5.36 2.57 4.24
CA ILE A 121 -5.87 3.89 4.60
C ILE A 121 -5.02 4.52 5.70
N ASP A 122 -4.71 5.81 5.53
CA ASP A 122 -4.09 6.65 6.54
C ASP A 122 -5.18 7.45 7.25
N ILE A 123 -5.31 7.31 8.57
CA ILE A 123 -6.43 7.90 9.34
C ILE A 123 -5.97 8.79 10.50
N ILE A 124 -6.77 9.82 10.79
CA ILE A 124 -6.62 10.73 11.94
C ILE A 124 -7.96 10.93 12.65
N ASP A 125 -7.94 11.57 13.81
CA ASP A 125 -9.16 11.98 14.51
C ASP A 125 -9.48 13.44 14.16
N LYS A 126 -10.56 13.66 13.44
CA LYS A 126 -10.98 15.00 13.03
C LYS A 126 -11.64 15.80 14.14
N SER A 127 -12.07 15.15 15.22
CA SER A 127 -12.62 15.85 16.39
C SER A 127 -11.53 16.54 17.23
N ALA A 128 -10.28 16.10 17.08
CA ALA A 128 -9.14 16.66 17.80
C ALA A 128 -8.69 18.02 17.23
N SER A 129 -8.12 18.86 18.08
CA SER A 129 -7.46 20.10 17.65
C SER A 129 -6.00 19.84 17.29
N TYR A 130 -5.59 20.20 16.08
CA TYR A 130 -4.23 19.99 15.59
C TYR A 130 -3.83 21.06 14.57
N SER A 131 -2.51 21.23 14.36
CA SER A 131 -1.94 22.10 13.34
C SER A 131 -0.71 21.47 12.69
N GLY A 132 -0.34 21.88 11.48
CA GLY A 132 0.80 21.33 10.74
C GLY A 132 0.57 19.90 10.22
N ASP A 133 1.67 19.18 9.96
CA ASP A 133 1.64 17.81 9.41
C ASP A 133 0.90 16.84 10.34
N VAL A 134 -0.03 16.05 9.81
CA VAL A 134 -0.91 15.20 10.63
C VAL A 134 -0.44 13.74 10.75
N LEU A 135 0.40 13.27 9.81
CA LEU A 135 0.94 11.91 9.81
C LEU A 135 2.36 11.92 10.39
N VAL A 136 2.44 12.14 11.70
CA VAL A 136 3.69 12.19 12.48
C VAL A 136 3.48 11.40 13.78
N PRO A 137 4.35 10.44 14.14
CA PRO A 137 4.07 9.50 15.23
C PRO A 137 3.80 10.22 16.55
N GLU A 138 4.49 11.30 16.85
CA GLU A 138 4.36 12.06 18.10
C GLU A 138 2.94 12.55 18.35
N LYS A 139 2.12 12.73 17.31
CA LYS A 139 0.72 13.11 17.46
C LYS A 139 -0.20 11.98 17.92
N PHE A 140 0.26 10.74 17.85
CA PHE A 140 -0.49 9.53 18.22
C PHE A 140 -0.07 8.97 19.60
N HIS A 141 0.85 9.61 20.32
CA HIS A 141 1.31 9.17 21.64
C HIS A 141 1.24 10.28 22.69
N GLY A 142 1.28 9.88 23.96
CA GLY A 142 1.26 10.79 25.10
C GLY A 142 0.06 11.73 25.02
N ASP A 143 0.33 13.03 25.08
CA ASP A 143 -0.69 14.09 24.98
C ASP A 143 -0.98 14.51 23.52
N GLY A 144 -0.53 13.73 22.54
CA GLY A 144 -0.77 13.97 21.13
C GLY A 144 -2.27 13.94 20.76
N PRO A 145 -2.71 14.76 19.80
CA PRO A 145 -4.14 14.92 19.48
C PRO A 145 -4.81 13.63 18.98
N PHE A 146 -4.06 12.68 18.46
CA PHE A 146 -4.54 11.40 17.91
C PHE A 146 -4.24 10.21 18.84
N CYS A 147 -3.78 10.46 20.07
CA CYS A 147 -3.46 9.39 21.01
C CYS A 147 -4.66 8.48 21.31
N LYS A 148 -5.83 9.08 21.58
CA LYS A 148 -7.07 8.33 21.80
C LYS A 148 -7.49 7.49 20.60
N LEU A 149 -7.29 8.02 19.38
CA LEU A 149 -7.56 7.27 18.16
C LEU A 149 -6.65 6.05 18.05
N ARG A 150 -5.33 6.21 18.26
CA ARG A 150 -4.38 5.10 18.23
C ARG A 150 -4.80 4.00 19.22
N GLU A 151 -5.05 4.36 20.47
CA GLU A 151 -5.46 3.40 21.52
C GLU A 151 -6.75 2.66 21.15
N TRP A 152 -7.72 3.38 20.57
CA TRP A 152 -8.95 2.78 20.10
C TRP A 152 -8.71 1.80 18.95
N LEU A 153 -7.89 2.17 17.97
CA LEU A 153 -7.58 1.31 16.82
C LEU A 153 -6.80 0.07 17.22
N GLU A 154 -5.80 0.19 18.11
CA GLU A 154 -5.05 -0.94 18.66
C GLU A 154 -5.96 -1.98 19.34
N THR A 155 -7.05 -1.50 19.95
CA THR A 155 -8.03 -2.37 20.64
C THR A 155 -9.09 -2.94 19.68
N ASN A 156 -9.56 -2.15 18.71
CA ASN A 156 -10.80 -2.44 17.98
C ASN A 156 -10.65 -2.71 16.48
N ALA A 157 -9.61 -2.18 15.81
CA ALA A 157 -9.53 -2.19 14.35
C ALA A 157 -9.56 -3.62 13.77
N ASN A 158 -8.91 -4.57 14.45
CA ASN A 158 -8.86 -5.97 14.03
C ASN A 158 -10.25 -6.64 14.01
N THR A 159 -11.23 -6.16 14.79
CA THR A 159 -12.63 -6.66 14.74
C THR A 159 -13.33 -6.32 13.42
N TYR A 160 -12.80 -5.34 12.69
CA TYR A 160 -13.24 -4.94 11.35
C TYR A 160 -12.25 -5.38 10.27
N ASP A 161 -11.36 -6.32 10.61
CA ASP A 161 -10.28 -6.85 9.78
C ASP A 161 -9.27 -5.79 9.28
N PHE A 162 -9.18 -4.64 9.94
CA PHE A 162 -8.15 -3.64 9.70
C PHE A 162 -6.99 -3.82 10.66
N TYR A 163 -5.78 -3.95 10.11
CA TYR A 163 -4.56 -4.16 10.88
C TYR A 163 -3.57 -3.05 10.57
N ILE A 164 -2.87 -2.57 11.59
CA ILE A 164 -1.73 -1.67 11.41
C ILE A 164 -0.66 -2.37 10.57
N VAL A 165 -0.11 -1.68 9.56
CA VAL A 165 0.88 -2.27 8.65
C VAL A 165 2.30 -2.08 9.18
N TYR A 166 2.62 -0.88 9.62
CA TYR A 166 3.94 -0.49 10.09
C TYR A 166 3.90 -0.30 11.61
N THR A 167 4.25 -1.35 12.35
CA THR A 167 4.19 -1.44 13.82
C THR A 167 5.41 -0.82 14.50
N ASP A 168 5.28 -0.47 15.78
CA ASP A 168 6.37 0.04 16.65
C ASP A 168 7.27 -1.09 17.18
N ASP A 169 7.69 -2.00 16.28
CA ASP A 169 8.63 -3.06 16.62
C ASP A 169 10.05 -2.60 16.27
N ALA A 170 10.89 -2.47 17.29
CA ALA A 170 12.28 -2.02 17.18
C ALA A 170 13.18 -2.93 16.32
N HIS A 171 12.74 -4.15 16.00
CA HIS A 171 13.47 -5.07 15.13
C HIS A 171 13.17 -4.85 13.64
N ARG A 172 12.14 -4.06 13.31
CA ARG A 172 11.81 -3.72 11.93
C ARG A 172 12.84 -2.76 11.35
N LYS A 173 13.11 -2.91 10.05
CA LYS A 173 14.11 -2.12 9.30
C LYS A 173 13.52 -1.30 8.17
N GLY A 174 12.30 -1.64 7.74
CA GLY A 174 11.65 -1.08 6.57
C GLY A 174 11.12 0.33 6.77
N PHE A 175 9.86 0.54 6.38
CA PHE A 175 9.17 1.77 6.74
C PHE A 175 9.14 1.93 8.26
N GLU A 176 9.34 3.17 8.68
CA GLU A 176 9.24 3.60 10.07
C GLU A 176 7.83 3.31 10.62
N TYR A 177 7.68 3.39 11.93
CA TYR A 177 6.39 3.22 12.58
C TYR A 177 5.35 4.25 12.08
N GLU A 178 4.18 3.77 11.65
CA GLU A 178 3.08 4.58 11.14
C GLU A 178 1.75 4.25 11.87
N PRO A 179 1.47 4.85 13.04
CA PRO A 179 0.25 4.60 13.83
C PRO A 179 -1.06 4.94 13.13
N TRP A 180 -1.01 5.59 11.96
CA TRP A 180 -2.17 5.95 11.15
C TRP A 180 -2.48 4.95 10.04
N HIS A 181 -1.55 4.04 9.70
CA HIS A 181 -1.60 3.28 8.46
C HIS A 181 -2.18 1.88 8.68
N TYR A 182 -3.43 1.69 8.28
CA TYR A 182 -4.17 0.43 8.44
C TYR A 182 -4.54 -0.19 7.10
N SER A 183 -4.49 -1.52 7.04
CA SER A 183 -4.81 -2.31 5.86
C SER A 183 -5.91 -3.32 6.15
N TYR A 184 -6.89 -3.41 5.25
CA TYR A 184 -7.93 -4.43 5.30
C TYR A 184 -7.34 -5.80 4.91
N ALA A 185 -7.14 -6.67 5.89
CA ALA A 185 -6.45 -7.95 5.74
C ALA A 185 -7.08 -8.91 4.70
N PRO A 186 -8.42 -9.09 4.63
CA PRO A 186 -9.03 -10.10 3.77
C PRO A 186 -8.73 -9.91 2.28
N LEU A 187 -8.54 -8.67 1.84
CA LEU A 187 -8.14 -8.37 0.46
C LEU A 187 -6.63 -8.20 0.31
N SER A 188 -5.97 -7.55 1.27
CA SER A 188 -4.55 -7.19 1.11
C SER A 188 -3.60 -8.39 1.20
N LYS A 189 -3.93 -9.43 1.97
CA LYS A 189 -3.11 -10.66 2.07
C LYS A 189 -3.02 -11.42 0.73
N PRO A 190 -4.13 -11.78 0.06
CA PRO A 190 -4.04 -12.43 -1.24
C PRO A 190 -3.39 -11.51 -2.29
N MET A 191 -3.60 -10.19 -2.23
CA MET A 191 -2.93 -9.24 -3.13
C MET A 191 -1.42 -9.20 -2.91
N LEU A 192 -0.93 -9.22 -1.66
CA LEU A 192 0.50 -9.32 -1.37
C LEU A 192 1.07 -10.65 -1.89
N LYS A 193 0.34 -11.76 -1.76
CA LYS A 193 0.76 -13.07 -2.29
C LYS A 193 0.95 -13.04 -3.81
N GLU A 194 0.04 -12.40 -4.54
CA GLU A 194 0.19 -12.22 -6.00
C GLU A 194 1.29 -11.21 -6.35
N TYR A 195 1.39 -10.11 -5.62
CA TYR A 195 2.43 -9.09 -5.80
C TYR A 195 3.84 -9.69 -5.66
N ARG A 196 4.04 -10.62 -4.73
CA ARG A 196 5.31 -11.33 -4.52
C ARG A 196 5.75 -12.22 -5.69
N LYS A 197 4.85 -12.53 -6.63
CA LYS A 197 5.18 -13.29 -7.85
C LYS A 197 5.72 -12.40 -8.97
N LEU A 198 5.61 -11.07 -8.82
CA LEU A 198 6.09 -10.12 -9.80
C LEU A 198 7.62 -10.02 -9.78
N ASP A 199 8.21 -9.78 -10.95
CA ASP A 199 9.62 -9.41 -11.06
C ASP A 199 9.78 -7.93 -10.70
N ILE A 200 9.80 -7.64 -9.39
CA ILE A 200 9.90 -6.28 -8.85
C ILE A 200 11.18 -5.60 -9.33
N LYS A 201 12.30 -6.36 -9.43
CA LYS A 201 13.57 -5.84 -9.92
C LYS A 201 13.42 -5.31 -11.34
N LYS A 202 12.92 -6.14 -12.25
CA LYS A 202 12.69 -5.74 -13.64
C LYS A 202 11.70 -4.59 -13.75
N MET A 203 10.65 -4.60 -12.93
CA MET A 203 9.67 -3.51 -12.89
C MET A 203 10.34 -2.19 -12.52
N LEU A 204 11.03 -2.12 -11.37
CA LEU A 204 11.69 -0.90 -10.90
C LEU A 204 12.79 -0.40 -11.84
N GLN A 205 13.50 -1.29 -12.51
CA GLN A 205 14.52 -0.94 -13.51
C GLN A 205 13.93 -0.45 -14.84
N ALA A 206 12.72 -0.89 -15.19
CA ALA A 206 12.03 -0.44 -16.40
C ALA A 206 11.41 0.96 -16.23
N GLU A 207 11.05 1.32 -15.00
CA GLU A 207 10.53 2.66 -14.69
C GLU A 207 11.66 3.69 -14.62
N LYS A 208 11.56 4.75 -15.42
CA LYS A 208 12.54 5.86 -15.44
C LYS A 208 12.25 6.88 -14.33
N LEU A 209 12.20 6.41 -13.08
CA LEU A 209 11.95 7.25 -11.91
C LEU A 209 13.17 8.14 -11.63
N MET A 210 12.96 9.34 -11.08
CA MET A 210 14.11 10.13 -10.61
C MET A 210 14.87 9.38 -9.52
N GLY A 211 16.18 9.22 -9.69
CA GLY A 211 17.05 8.46 -8.81
C GLY A 211 17.07 6.95 -9.08
N SER A 212 16.35 6.45 -10.10
CA SER A 212 16.32 5.01 -10.42
C SER A 212 17.68 4.45 -10.85
N GLU A 213 18.60 5.31 -11.30
CA GLU A 213 19.99 4.95 -11.58
C GLU A 213 20.75 4.42 -10.35
N HIS A 214 20.22 4.65 -9.14
CA HIS A 214 20.75 4.13 -7.88
C HIS A 214 20.02 2.87 -7.38
N PHE A 215 19.04 2.34 -8.13
CA PHE A 215 18.34 1.10 -7.78
C PHE A 215 19.14 -0.11 -8.26
N ASP A 216 20.31 -0.32 -7.64
CA ASP A 216 21.10 -1.52 -7.88
C ASP A 216 20.44 -2.76 -7.27
N GLU A 217 21.01 -3.93 -7.58
CA GLU A 217 20.48 -5.21 -7.12
C GLU A 217 20.46 -5.35 -5.60
N ASN A 218 21.47 -4.84 -4.91
CA ASN A 218 21.54 -4.91 -3.45
C ASN A 218 20.46 -4.03 -2.82
N PHE A 219 20.31 -2.81 -3.32
CA PHE A 219 19.24 -1.90 -2.90
C PHE A 219 17.86 -2.52 -3.09
N ILE A 220 17.56 -3.06 -4.27
CA ILE A 220 16.25 -3.64 -4.56
C ILE A 220 15.97 -4.85 -3.66
N ASN A 221 16.95 -5.73 -3.47
CA ASN A 221 16.79 -6.90 -2.61
C ASN A 221 16.52 -6.50 -1.14
N SER A 222 17.27 -5.52 -0.63
CA SER A 222 17.02 -4.97 0.71
C SER A 222 15.66 -4.30 0.80
N TYR A 223 15.27 -3.46 -0.18
CA TYR A 223 13.97 -2.79 -0.21
C TYR A 223 12.79 -3.78 -0.23
N ILE A 224 12.89 -4.88 -0.98
CA ILE A 224 11.86 -5.93 -0.98
C ILE A 224 11.77 -6.57 0.41
N LYS A 225 12.91 -6.94 1.00
CA LYS A 225 12.92 -7.62 2.30
C LYS A 225 12.44 -6.70 3.43
N GLU A 226 12.93 -5.47 3.45
CA GLU A 226 12.77 -4.54 4.55
C GLU A 226 11.54 -3.66 4.34
N ASN A 227 11.39 -2.95 3.22
CA ASN A 227 10.24 -2.04 3.06
C ASN A 227 8.94 -2.75 2.64
N ILE A 228 9.01 -3.80 1.81
CA ILE A 228 7.79 -4.46 1.30
C ILE A 228 7.30 -5.56 2.24
N LEU A 229 8.22 -6.37 2.80
CA LEU A 229 7.88 -7.59 3.53
C LEU A 229 8.04 -7.50 5.05
N ASP A 230 8.80 -6.52 5.57
CA ASP A 230 8.91 -6.27 7.02
C ASP A 230 7.72 -5.42 7.49
N ILE A 231 6.55 -6.05 7.48
CA ILE A 231 5.27 -5.48 7.91
C ILE A 231 4.70 -6.31 9.07
N ASN A 232 3.56 -5.87 9.63
CA ASN A 232 2.83 -6.66 10.61
C ASN A 232 2.59 -8.11 10.11
N PRO A 233 3.05 -9.16 10.83
CA PRO A 233 2.90 -10.56 10.43
C PRO A 233 1.46 -11.01 10.15
N GLU A 234 0.47 -10.36 10.76
CA GLU A 234 -0.95 -10.63 10.49
C GLU A 234 -1.35 -10.35 9.03
N LEU A 235 -0.58 -9.53 8.31
CA LEU A 235 -0.80 -9.13 6.92
C LEU A 235 0.04 -9.91 5.89
N LEU A 236 0.82 -10.91 6.32
CA LEU A 236 1.65 -11.76 5.43
C LEU A 236 0.91 -12.96 4.83
#